data_AF-A0AAU9NE07-F1
#
_entry.id   AF-A0AAU9NE07-F1
#
_cell.length_a   1.000
_cell.length_b   1.000
_cell.length_c   1.000
_cell.angle_alpha   90.00
_cell.angle_beta   90.00
_cell.angle_gamma   90.00
#
_symmetry.space_group_name_H-M   'P 1'
#
loop_
_entity.id
_entity.type
_entity.pdbx_description
1 polymer ?
#
loop_
_entity_poly.entity_id
_entity_poly.type
_entity_poly.pdbx_seq_one_letter_code
_entity_poly.pdbx_strand_id
1 'polypeptide(L)'
;MLKRLKTLLLSRCYVLEKLPEDLGLLESLEELSVTYCKIRDIPSSICKLKHLREFDLRCCDQLKKLPEKVGSLKCLQVLDVQGTSISHLPQSISLLKALKIFGFKSEDQSIYT
;
A
#
# COMPACT_ATOMS: atom_id res chain seq x y z
N MET A 1 22.00 -3.97 2.77
CA MET A 1 20.64 -4.33 2.32
C MET A 1 19.93 -5.05 3.46
N LEU A 2 18.78 -4.53 3.93
CA LEU A 2 18.07 -5.02 5.11
C LEU A 2 17.25 -6.30 4.80
N LYS A 3 17.94 -7.37 4.41
CA LYS A 3 17.34 -8.61 3.89
C LYS A 3 16.43 -9.36 4.88
N ARG A 4 16.40 -8.97 6.15
CA ARG A 4 15.62 -9.61 7.22
C ARG A 4 14.62 -8.66 7.87
N LEU A 5 14.48 -7.43 7.37
CA LEU A 5 13.53 -6.48 7.92
C LEU A 5 12.12 -6.98 7.63
N LYS A 6 11.34 -7.19 8.69
CA LYS A 6 9.95 -7.65 8.60
C LYS A 6 8.95 -6.51 8.68
N THR A 7 9.26 -5.48 9.45
CA THR A 7 8.36 -4.36 9.70
C THR A 7 9.09 -3.05 9.42
N LEU A 8 8.47 -2.16 8.65
CA LEU A 8 8.94 -0.80 8.40
C LEU A 8 7.83 0.18 8.77
N LEU A 9 8.09 1.01 9.78
CA LEU A 9 7.15 2.01 10.29
C LEU A 9 7.67 3.41 9.99
N LEU A 10 6.91 4.17 9.21
CA LEU A 10 7.15 5.57 8.85
C LEU A 10 5.90 6.35 9.25
N SER A 11 5.87 6.86 10.48
CA SER A 11 4.73 7.64 10.97
C SER A 11 5.12 9.10 11.20
N ARG A 12 4.25 10.03 10.80
CA ARG A 12 4.42 11.47 11.00
C ARG A 12 5.70 12.03 10.36
N CYS A 13 6.13 11.45 9.24
CA CYS A 13 7.21 12.00 8.42
C CYS A 13 6.64 13.10 7.50
N TYR A 14 6.39 14.28 8.05
CA TYR A 14 5.67 15.35 7.35
C TYR A 14 6.36 15.91 6.10
N VAL A 15 7.68 15.71 5.96
CA VAL A 15 8.45 16.10 4.77
C VAL A 15 8.64 14.95 3.76
N LEU A 16 8.17 13.74 4.08
CA LEU A 16 8.34 12.58 3.21
C LEU A 16 7.30 12.63 2.08
N GLU A 17 7.73 13.06 0.90
CA GLU A 17 6.87 13.15 -0.29
C GLU A 17 6.88 11.88 -1.16
N LYS A 18 7.93 11.06 -1.04
CA LYS A 18 8.15 9.85 -1.85
C LYS A 18 8.88 8.78 -1.06
N LEU A 19 8.56 7.52 -1.33
CA LEU A 19 9.38 6.38 -0.93
C LEU A 19 10.39 6.05 -2.04
N PRO A 20 11.57 5.50 -1.71
CA PRO A 20 12.57 5.16 -2.72
C PRO A 20 12.11 3.97 -3.59
N GLU A 21 12.49 3.97 -4.87
CA GLU A 21 12.22 2.84 -5.78
C GLU A 21 12.94 1.54 -5.36
N ASP A 22 13.97 1.61 -4.52
CA ASP A 22 14.63 0.43 -3.97
C ASP A 22 13.88 -0.22 -2.80
N LEU A 23 12.71 0.31 -2.39
CA LEU A 23 11.87 -0.28 -1.35
C LEU A 23 11.51 -1.75 -1.66
N GLY A 24 11.32 -2.08 -2.93
CA GLY A 24 11.06 -3.45 -3.40
C GLY A 24 12.20 -4.46 -3.16
N LEU A 25 13.38 -4.01 -2.72
CA LEU A 25 14.51 -4.88 -2.32
C LEU A 25 14.35 -5.45 -0.90
N LEU A 26 13.35 -5.00 -0.13
CA LEU A 26 13.04 -5.51 1.20
C LEU A 26 12.22 -6.80 1.13
N GLU A 27 12.77 -7.84 0.50
CA GLU A 27 12.03 -9.07 0.15
C GLU A 27 11.37 -9.77 1.35
N SER A 28 11.91 -9.63 2.57
CA SER A 28 11.33 -10.21 3.79
C SER A 28 10.29 -9.33 4.49
N LEU A 29 9.93 -8.17 3.93
CA LEU A 29 8.99 -7.25 4.55
C LEU A 29 7.58 -7.85 4.58
N GLU A 30 7.01 -7.92 5.77
CA GLU A 30 5.66 -8.43 6.05
C GLU A 30 4.71 -7.28 6.39
N GLU A 31 5.21 -6.19 6.96
CA GLU A 31 4.42 -5.03 7.40
C GLU A 31 5.06 -3.72 6.93
N LEU A 32 4.28 -2.90 6.24
CA LEU A 32 4.66 -1.55 5.86
C LEU A 32 3.60 -0.57 6.33
N SER A 33 3.98 0.31 7.26
CA SER A 33 3.13 1.42 7.71
C SER A 33 3.76 2.74 7.30
N VAL A 34 3.04 3.52 6.49
CA VAL A 34 3.38 4.88 6.12
C VAL A 34 2.18 5.76 6.44
N THR A 35 2.19 6.37 7.63
CA THR A 35 1.01 7.06 8.17
C THR A 35 1.29 8.51 8.49
N TYR A 36 0.30 9.39 8.30
CA TYR A 36 0.44 10.83 8.55
C TYR A 36 1.64 11.46 7.81
N CYS A 37 1.93 10.98 6.59
CA CYS A 37 3.00 11.46 5.72
C CYS A 37 2.43 12.28 4.55
N LYS A 38 3.30 13.03 3.85
CA LYS A 38 2.93 13.80 2.65
C LYS A 38 3.26 13.06 1.35
N ILE A 39 3.24 11.73 1.40
CA ILE A 39 3.51 10.90 0.23
C ILE A 39 2.45 11.12 -0.85
N ARG A 40 2.90 11.35 -2.08
CA ARG A 40 2.01 11.60 -3.24
C ARG A 40 1.79 10.35 -4.09
N ASP A 41 2.79 9.47 -4.11
CA ASP A 41 2.81 8.24 -4.88
C ASP A 41 3.51 7.12 -4.08
N ILE A 42 3.11 5.88 -4.35
CA ILE A 42 3.82 4.67 -3.91
C ILE A 42 4.70 4.18 -5.07
N PRO A 43 6.00 3.88 -4.84
CA PRO A 43 6.90 3.40 -5.88
C PRO A 43 6.40 2.08 -6.47
N SER A 44 6.59 1.91 -7.77
CA SER A 44 6.11 0.71 -8.48
C SER A 44 6.77 -0.57 -7.94
N SER A 45 7.98 -0.46 -7.41
CA SER A 45 8.73 -1.56 -6.80
C SER A 45 8.08 -2.19 -5.58
N ILE A 46 7.10 -1.54 -4.94
CA ILE A 46 6.32 -2.15 -3.85
C ILE A 46 5.75 -3.51 -4.28
N CYS A 47 5.40 -3.65 -5.57
CA CYS A 47 4.84 -4.85 -6.17
C CYS A 47 5.79 -6.07 -6.12
N LYS A 48 7.06 -5.87 -5.77
CA LYS A 48 8.05 -6.93 -5.55
C LYS A 48 7.99 -7.54 -4.15
N LEU A 49 7.33 -6.90 -3.19
CA LEU A 49 7.23 -7.36 -1.79
C LEU A 49 6.25 -8.53 -1.64
N LYS A 50 6.67 -9.74 -2.04
CA LYS A 50 5.79 -10.92 -2.09
C LYS A 50 5.29 -11.39 -0.73
N HIS A 51 5.99 -11.03 0.34
CA HIS A 51 5.65 -11.41 1.72
C HIS A 51 4.84 -10.35 2.47
N LEU A 52 4.55 -9.19 1.86
CA LEU A 52 3.80 -8.11 2.51
C LEU A 52 2.38 -8.57 2.83
N ARG A 53 2.01 -8.51 4.11
CA ARG A 53 0.69 -8.88 4.66
C ARG A 53 -0.14 -7.66 5.03
N GLU A 54 0.50 -6.64 5.58
CA GLU A 54 -0.16 -5.41 6.01
C GLU A 54 0.46 -4.20 5.33
N PHE A 55 -0.40 -3.40 4.70
CA PHE A 55 -0.03 -2.12 4.10
C PHE A 55 -0.93 -1.01 4.63
N ASP A 56 -0.39 -0.22 5.54
CA ASP A 56 -1.10 0.88 6.21
C ASP A 56 -0.63 2.22 5.63
N LEU A 57 -1.54 2.95 5.00
CA LEU A 57 -1.31 4.24 4.33
C LEU A 57 -2.14 5.36 4.96
N ARG A 58 -2.66 5.15 6.18
CA ARG A 58 -3.62 6.05 6.82
C ARG A 58 -3.14 7.50 6.89
N CYS A 59 -4.08 8.42 6.69
CA CYS A 59 -3.87 9.85 6.81
C CYS A 59 -2.75 10.41 5.91
N CYS A 60 -2.44 9.71 4.81
CA CYS A 60 -1.62 10.25 3.71
C CYS A 60 -2.53 10.98 2.73
N ASP A 61 -2.95 12.19 3.11
CA ASP A 61 -3.98 12.99 2.44
C ASP A 61 -3.66 13.35 0.98
N GLN A 62 -2.39 13.36 0.58
CA GLN A 62 -1.96 13.65 -0.80
C GLN A 62 -1.88 12.42 -1.70
N LEU A 63 -2.02 11.21 -1.17
CA LEU A 63 -1.93 9.97 -1.95
C LEU A 63 -3.23 9.75 -2.73
N LYS A 64 -3.14 9.71 -4.06
CA LYS A 64 -4.31 9.67 -4.97
C LYS A 64 -4.55 8.33 -5.65
N LYS A 65 -3.53 7.47 -5.71
CA LYS A 65 -3.58 6.21 -6.43
C LYS A 65 -2.61 5.19 -5.84
N LEU A 66 -2.90 3.91 -6.10
CA LEU A 66 -1.98 2.81 -5.86
C LEU A 66 -1.32 2.39 -7.19
N PRO A 67 -0.18 1.68 -7.15
CA PRO A 67 0.43 1.15 -8.36
C PRO A 67 -0.47 0.14 -9.06
N GLU A 68 -0.52 0.17 -10.40
CA GLU A 68 -1.38 -0.69 -11.22
C GLU A 68 -1.22 -2.19 -10.96
N LYS A 69 -0.04 -2.62 -10.49
CA LYS A 69 0.31 -4.02 -10.21
C LYS A 69 0.22 -4.40 -8.72
N VAL A 70 -0.49 -3.63 -7.89
CA VAL A 70 -0.66 -3.94 -6.45
C VAL A 70 -1.22 -5.35 -6.21
N GLY A 71 -2.03 -5.90 -7.14
CA GLY A 71 -2.51 -7.28 -7.12
C GLY A 71 -1.44 -8.38 -7.20
N SER A 72 -0.17 -8.00 -7.38
CA SER A 72 0.97 -8.91 -7.34
C SER A 72 1.49 -9.17 -5.92
N LEU A 73 0.99 -8.44 -4.92
CA LEU A 73 1.23 -8.64 -3.49
C LEU A 73 0.40 -9.83 -2.97
N LYS A 74 0.74 -11.05 -3.38
CA LYS A 74 -0.10 -12.24 -3.15
C LYS A 74 -0.37 -12.59 -1.69
N CYS A 75 0.45 -12.12 -0.76
CA CYS A 75 0.26 -12.32 0.68
C CYS A 75 -0.47 -11.16 1.37
N LEU A 76 -0.86 -10.10 0.65
CA LEU A 76 -1.50 -8.93 1.26
C LEU A 76 -2.89 -9.30 1.78
N GLN A 77 -3.08 -9.06 3.07
CA GLN A 77 -4.31 -9.37 3.81
C GLN A 77 -5.03 -8.11 4.24
N VAL A 78 -4.28 -7.04 4.55
CA VAL A 78 -4.84 -5.76 4.99
C VAL A 78 -4.25 -4.62 4.16
N LEU A 79 -5.14 -3.80 3.61
CA LEU A 79 -4.83 -2.52 3.00
C LEU A 79 -5.66 -1.44 3.69
N ASP A 80 -5.01 -0.53 4.41
CA ASP A 80 -5.70 0.61 5.04
C ASP A 80 -5.33 1.91 4.32
N VAL A 81 -6.33 2.51 3.68
CA VAL A 81 -6.21 3.78 2.94
C VAL A 81 -7.11 4.87 3.53
N GLN A 82 -7.55 4.74 4.78
CA GLN A 82 -8.39 5.76 5.44
C GLN A 82 -7.70 7.12 5.48
N GLY A 83 -8.42 8.17 5.10
CA GLY A 83 -7.88 9.53 5.09
C GLY A 83 -6.84 9.78 3.98
N THR A 84 -6.79 8.93 2.96
CA THR A 84 -6.10 9.23 1.70
C THR A 84 -7.06 9.89 0.69
N SER A 85 -6.53 10.38 -0.43
CA SER A 85 -7.32 10.90 -1.56
C SER A 85 -7.49 9.85 -2.68
N ILE A 86 -7.37 8.55 -2.37
CA ILE A 86 -7.54 7.47 -3.35
C ILE A 86 -9.01 7.40 -3.78
N SER A 87 -9.27 7.70 -5.06
CA SER A 87 -10.62 7.70 -5.64
C SER A 87 -11.01 6.41 -6.35
N HIS A 88 -10.02 5.61 -6.76
CA HIS A 88 -10.20 4.35 -7.46
C HIS A 88 -9.10 3.37 -7.04
N LEU A 89 -9.44 2.08 -7.03
CA LEU A 89 -8.47 1.02 -6.86
C LEU A 89 -8.07 0.46 -8.24
N PRO A 90 -6.79 0.13 -8.46
CA PRO A 90 -6.35 -0.46 -9.72
C PRO A 90 -7.03 -1.82 -9.95
N GLN A 91 -7.30 -2.18 -11.20
CA GLN A 91 -8.03 -3.41 -11.55
C GLN A 91 -7.38 -4.68 -10.96
N SER A 92 -6.04 -4.68 -10.81
CA SER A 92 -5.31 -5.81 -10.24
C SER A 92 -5.67 -6.12 -8.79
N ILE A 93 -6.30 -5.19 -8.04
CA ILE A 93 -6.74 -5.43 -6.66
C ILE A 93 -7.67 -6.65 -6.57
N SER A 94 -8.45 -6.93 -7.61
CA SER A 94 -9.32 -8.11 -7.72
C SER A 94 -8.59 -9.45 -7.66
N LEU A 95 -7.27 -9.46 -7.89
CA LEU A 95 -6.44 -10.66 -7.76
C LEU A 95 -6.17 -11.04 -6.29
N LEU A 96 -6.49 -10.17 -5.33
CA LEU A 96 -6.25 -10.35 -3.90
C LEU A 96 -7.54 -10.79 -3.19
N LYS A 97 -7.92 -12.05 -3.39
CA LYS A 97 -9.22 -12.61 -2.97
C LYS A 97 -9.52 -12.55 -1.46
N ALA A 98 -8.48 -12.50 -0.63
CA ALA A 98 -8.60 -12.46 0.83
C ALA A 98 -8.30 -11.07 1.42
N LEU A 99 -8.21 -10.04 0.57
CA LEU A 99 -7.84 -8.70 1.00
C LEU A 99 -8.99 -8.00 1.73
N LYS A 100 -8.69 -7.48 2.92
CA LYS A 100 -9.54 -6.53 3.62
C LYS A 100 -9.06 -5.11 3.34
N ILE A 101 -9.96 -4.27 2.85
CA ILE A 101 -9.68 -2.86 2.53
C ILE A 101 -10.43 -1.96 3.51
N PHE A 102 -9.72 -0.99 4.08
CA PHE A 102 -10.31 0.05 4.92
C PHE A 102 -10.17 1.42 4.26
N GLY A 103 -11.18 2.29 4.44
CA GLY A 103 -11.13 3.68 3.97
C GLY A 103 -11.40 3.87 2.49
N PHE A 104 -11.67 2.79 1.75
CA PHE A 104 -12.18 2.85 0.39
C PHE A 104 -13.67 2.49 0.41
N LYS A 105 -14.52 3.38 -0.11
CA LYS A 105 -15.96 3.13 -0.33
C LYS A 105 -16.20 3.30 -1.82
N SER A 106 -16.40 2.22 -2.57
CA SER A 106 -16.87 2.35 -3.96
C SER A 106 -18.36 2.70 -3.97
N GLU A 107 -18.77 3.53 -4.93
CA GLU A 107 -20.19 3.78 -5.23
C GLU A 107 -20.85 2.60 -5.96
N ASP A 108 -20.03 1.67 -6.47
CA ASP A 108 -20.48 0.45 -7.14
C ASP A 108 -19.85 -0.77 -6.45
N GLN A 109 -20.66 -1.48 -5.66
CA GLN A 109 -20.24 -2.70 -4.95
C GLN A 109 -20.29 -3.95 -5.85
N SER A 110 -20.72 -3.83 -7.11
CA SER A 110 -20.99 -5.00 -7.97
C SER A 110 -19.77 -5.71 -8.55
N ILE A 111 -18.56 -5.15 -8.41
CA ILE A 111 -17.34 -5.64 -9.07
C ILE A 111 -16.29 -6.24 -8.12
N TYR A 112 -16.55 -6.28 -6.81
CA TYR A 112 -15.56 -6.69 -5.80
C TYR A 112 -16.03 -7.76 -4.80
N THR A 113 -17.24 -8.31 -4.95
CA THR A 113 -17.76 -9.51 -4.25
C THR A 113 -17.88 -10.67 -5.22
#